data_AF-A0A7L5SSC8-F1
#
_entry.id   AF-A0A7L5SSC8-F1
#
_cell.length_a   1.000
_cell.length_b   1.000
_cell.length_c   1.000
_cell.angle_alpha   90.00
_cell.angle_beta   90.00
_cell.angle_gamma   90.00
#
_symmetry.space_group_name_H-M   'P 1'
#
loop_
_entity.id
_entity.type
_entity.pdbx_description
1 polymer ?
#
loop_
_entity_poly.entity_id
_entity_poly.type
_entity_poly.pdbx_seq_one_letter_code
_entity_poly.pdbx_strand_id
1 'polypeptide(L)'
;MSTFDAEWARLKGEASGGTGMNLASADSKPAWAQGGSGKLKSDRNVWTTAGRDIGKLRGNIKTALTKLEEEQKGLGAGSKTGGQTKSGAAQRELYHSWTRYLKGVSGKCGTLQDRLEKAGDDHYKNDEATKHAFDQLDGRYKDTKPVGGESRGR
;
A
#
# COMPACT_ATOMS: atom_id res chain seq x y z
N MET A 1 -9.92 45.28 -22.01
CA MET A 1 -8.81 44.32 -21.83
C MET A 1 -8.54 44.23 -20.34
N SER A 2 -8.90 43.12 -19.68
CA SER A 2 -8.45 42.83 -18.31
C SER A 2 -6.93 42.68 -18.34
N THR A 3 -6.23 43.31 -17.39
CA THR A 3 -4.79 43.14 -17.25
C THR A 3 -4.49 41.76 -16.69
N PHE A 4 -3.30 41.24 -16.99
CA PHE A 4 -2.81 39.97 -16.45
C PHE A 4 -2.96 39.88 -14.93
N ASP A 5 -2.70 40.98 -14.20
CA ASP A 5 -2.84 41.03 -12.75
C ASP A 5 -4.27 40.83 -12.26
N ALA A 6 -5.25 41.34 -13.01
CA ALA A 6 -6.67 41.15 -12.69
C ALA A 6 -7.12 39.70 -12.93
N GLU A 7 -6.66 39.09 -14.01
CA GLU A 7 -6.93 37.67 -14.29
C GLU A 7 -6.24 36.75 -13.27
N TRP A 8 -5.01 37.08 -12.88
CA TRP A 8 -4.26 36.33 -11.88
C TRP A 8 -4.88 36.44 -10.48
N ALA A 9 -5.36 37.63 -10.10
CA ALA A 9 -6.10 37.82 -8.85
C ALA A 9 -7.41 37.02 -8.83
N ARG A 10 -8.13 36.96 -9.96
CA ARG A 10 -9.36 36.19 -10.09
C ARG A 10 -9.11 34.69 -10.00
N LEU A 11 -8.11 34.17 -10.72
CA LEU A 11 -7.70 32.76 -10.66
C LEU A 11 -7.30 32.34 -9.24
N LYS A 12 -6.56 33.18 -8.50
CA LYS A 12 -6.23 32.91 -7.09
C LYS A 12 -7.46 32.93 -6.18
N GLY A 13 -8.40 33.84 -6.42
CA GLY A 13 -9.67 33.89 -5.68
C GLY A 13 -10.54 32.66 -5.91
N GLU A 14 -10.65 32.22 -7.17
CA GLU A 14 -11.38 31.01 -7.57
C GLU A 14 -10.73 29.74 -6.99
N ALA A 15 -9.39 29.65 -7.02
CA ALA A 15 -8.65 28.52 -6.42
C ALA A 15 -8.76 28.47 -4.88
N SER A 16 -8.91 29.63 -4.23
CA SER A 16 -9.03 29.72 -2.76
C SER A 16 -10.44 29.42 -2.24
N GLY A 17 -11.45 29.42 -3.12
CA GLY A 17 -12.85 29.55 -2.72
C GLY A 17 -13.70 28.29 -2.66
N GLY A 18 -13.28 27.13 -3.20
CA GLY A 18 -14.29 26.08 -3.49
C GLY A 18 -13.92 24.61 -3.32
N THR A 19 -12.65 24.22 -3.28
CA THR A 19 -12.33 22.79 -3.11
C THR A 19 -10.98 22.62 -2.46
N GLY A 20 -10.93 22.83 -1.15
CA GLY A 20 -9.82 22.32 -0.35
C GLY A 20 -9.75 20.81 -0.57
N MET A 21 -8.68 20.32 -1.17
CA MET A 21 -8.36 18.89 -1.12
C MET A 21 -8.14 18.57 0.36
N ASN A 22 -9.16 18.00 1.01
CA ASN A 22 -8.99 17.39 2.32
C ASN A 22 -8.12 16.15 2.13
N LEU A 23 -6.82 16.34 2.29
CA LEU A 23 -5.90 15.24 2.52
C LEU A 23 -6.41 14.50 3.76
N ALA A 24 -6.48 13.17 3.70
CA ALA A 24 -7.08 12.31 4.72
C ALA A 24 -6.43 12.39 6.14
N SER A 25 -5.56 13.37 6.37
CA SER A 25 -4.81 13.64 7.59
C SER A 25 -5.10 15.03 8.19
N ALA A 26 -5.96 15.86 7.59
CA ALA A 26 -6.26 17.20 8.11
C ALA A 26 -7.53 17.18 8.98
N ASP A 27 -7.37 17.41 10.28
CA ASP A 27 -8.50 17.77 11.15
C ASP A 27 -9.12 19.11 10.69
N SER A 28 -10.39 19.32 11.04
CA SER A 28 -11.26 20.42 10.60
C SER A 28 -10.89 21.82 11.14
N LYS A 29 -9.61 22.19 11.12
CA LYS A 29 -9.10 23.52 11.50
C LYS A 29 -8.32 24.17 10.34
N PRO A 30 -8.28 25.52 10.26
CA PRO A 30 -7.75 26.23 9.10
C PRO A 30 -6.31 25.82 8.74
N ALA A 31 -6.07 25.69 7.44
CA ALA A 31 -4.93 25.03 6.79
C ALA A 31 -3.51 25.53 7.15
N TRP A 32 -3.38 26.61 7.92
CA TRP A 32 -2.09 27.16 8.35
C TRP A 32 -1.78 26.92 9.83
N ALA A 33 -2.78 26.54 10.64
CA ALA A 33 -2.65 26.54 12.10
C ALA A 33 -2.30 25.16 12.69
N GLN A 34 -2.46 24.08 11.94
CA GLN A 34 -2.12 22.74 12.41
C GLN A 34 -1.57 21.94 11.24
N GLY A 35 -0.23 21.90 11.12
CA GLY A 35 0.41 20.77 10.45
C GLY A 35 -0.07 19.51 11.16
N GLY A 36 -0.89 18.71 10.47
CA GLY A 36 -1.45 17.48 11.01
C GLY A 36 -0.33 16.65 11.60
N SER A 37 -0.29 16.54 12.93
CA SER A 37 0.67 15.73 13.67
C SER A 37 0.34 14.23 13.59
N GLY A 38 -0.59 13.84 12.72
CA GLY A 38 -0.58 12.49 12.18
C GLY A 38 0.67 12.36 11.33
N LYS A 39 1.79 12.02 11.97
CA LYS A 39 2.98 11.57 11.26
C LYS A 39 2.52 10.44 10.33
N LEU A 40 2.32 10.74 9.06
CA LEU A 40 2.47 9.80 7.94
C LEU A 40 3.95 9.42 7.89
N LYS A 41 4.46 8.85 8.99
CA LYS A 41 5.74 8.19 9.03
C LYS A 41 5.49 6.93 8.22
N SER A 42 6.24 6.75 7.14
CA SER A 42 6.15 5.49 6.47
C SER A 42 6.65 4.43 7.44
N ASP A 43 5.75 3.57 7.89
CA ASP A 43 6.13 2.49 8.78
C ASP A 43 6.49 1.29 7.91
N ARG A 44 7.78 1.16 7.63
CA ARG A 44 8.35 -0.01 6.95
C ARG A 44 7.84 -1.31 7.57
N ASN A 45 7.63 -1.34 8.89
CA ASN A 45 7.14 -2.52 9.59
C ASN A 45 5.71 -2.89 9.20
N VAL A 46 4.84 -1.91 8.94
CA VAL A 46 3.45 -2.16 8.51
C VAL A 46 3.45 -2.81 7.12
N TRP A 47 4.19 -2.25 6.17
CA TRP A 47 4.32 -2.79 4.82
C TRP A 47 4.95 -4.20 4.81
N THR A 48 6.03 -4.37 5.57
CA THR A 48 6.72 -5.68 5.69
C THR A 48 5.82 -6.71 6.36
N THR A 49 5.05 -6.31 7.37
CA THR A 49 4.11 -7.21 8.06
C THR A 49 2.98 -7.65 7.15
N ALA A 50 2.38 -6.71 6.41
CA ALA A 50 1.34 -7.03 5.43
C ALA A 50 1.89 -7.98 4.33
N GLY A 51 3.10 -7.72 3.81
CA GLY A 51 3.76 -8.59 2.84
C GLY A 51 3.95 -10.01 3.39
N ARG A 52 4.47 -10.13 4.62
CA ARG A 52 4.66 -11.41 5.33
C ARG A 52 3.36 -12.17 5.55
N ASP A 53 2.28 -11.51 5.96
CA ASP A 53 1.00 -12.19 6.22
C ASP A 53 0.35 -12.69 4.93
N ILE A 54 0.48 -11.94 3.84
CA ILE A 54 0.06 -12.41 2.50
C ILE A 54 0.96 -13.57 2.03
N GLY A 55 2.25 -13.53 2.32
CA GLY A 55 3.17 -14.64 2.11
C GLY A 55 2.74 -15.91 2.86
N LYS A 56 2.30 -15.80 4.12
CA LYS A 56 1.72 -16.91 4.88
C LYS A 56 0.46 -17.46 4.24
N LEU A 57 -0.46 -16.59 3.82
CA LEU A 57 -1.67 -17.01 3.10
C LEU A 57 -1.32 -17.77 1.81
N ARG A 58 -0.37 -17.27 1.03
CA ARG A 58 0.16 -17.94 -0.16
C ARG A 58 0.71 -19.32 0.18
N GLY A 59 1.45 -19.45 1.28
CA GLY A 59 1.97 -20.72 1.80
C GLY A 59 0.84 -21.70 2.13
N ASN A 60 -0.17 -21.26 2.88
CA ASN A 60 -1.34 -22.07 3.22
C ASN A 60 -2.09 -22.56 1.98
N ILE A 61 -2.23 -21.71 0.95
CA ILE A 61 -2.84 -22.09 -0.34
C ILE A 61 -2.02 -23.19 -1.04
N LYS A 62 -0.68 -23.09 -1.02
CA LYS A 62 0.18 -24.14 -1.60
C LYS A 62 0.01 -25.46 -0.86
N THR A 63 -0.02 -25.44 0.47
CA THR A 63 -0.28 -26.63 1.29
C THR A 63 -1.65 -27.24 0.97
N ALA A 64 -2.69 -26.41 0.83
CA ALA A 64 -4.02 -26.86 0.45
C ALA A 64 -4.05 -27.49 -0.96
N LEU A 65 -3.32 -26.92 -1.93
CA LEU A 65 -3.16 -27.49 -3.27
C LEU A 65 -2.48 -28.87 -3.24
N THR A 66 -1.41 -29.02 -2.45
CA THR A 66 -0.73 -30.32 -2.28
C THR A 66 -1.68 -31.36 -1.72
N LYS A 67 -2.41 -31.03 -0.65
CA LYS A 67 -3.43 -31.93 -0.06
C LYS A 67 -4.53 -32.28 -1.06
N LEU A 68 -5.04 -31.30 -1.81
CA LEU A 68 -6.05 -31.52 -2.84
C LEU A 68 -5.55 -32.50 -3.93
N GLU A 69 -4.27 -32.44 -4.28
CA GLU A 69 -3.66 -33.37 -5.23
C GLU A 69 -3.47 -34.78 -4.65
N GLU A 70 -3.05 -34.88 -3.39
CA GLU A 70 -2.85 -36.14 -2.67
C GLU A 70 -4.19 -36.90 -2.51
N GLU A 71 -5.22 -36.22 -2.04
CA GLU A 71 -6.56 -36.82 -1.82
C GLU A 71 -7.22 -37.26 -3.14
N GLN A 72 -6.88 -36.64 -4.28
CA GLN A 72 -7.37 -37.10 -5.57
C GLN A 72 -6.70 -38.38 -6.08
N LYS A 73 -5.50 -38.73 -5.61
CA LYS A 73 -4.78 -39.95 -6.03
C LYS A 73 -5.47 -41.22 -5.53
N GLY A 74 -6.21 -41.14 -4.41
CA GLY A 74 -6.97 -42.25 -3.83
C GLY A 74 -8.18 -42.72 -4.65
N LEU A 75 -8.56 -41.99 -5.69
CA LEU A 75 -9.70 -42.30 -6.56
C LEU A 75 -9.31 -43.10 -7.82
N GLY A 76 -8.07 -43.57 -7.88
CA GLY A 76 -7.51 -44.37 -8.98
C GLY A 76 -6.37 -43.66 -9.70
N ALA A 77 -5.25 -44.35 -9.83
CA ALA A 77 -4.07 -43.87 -10.53
C ALA A 77 -4.41 -43.57 -11.99
N GLY A 78 -4.26 -42.31 -12.40
CA GLY A 78 -4.33 -41.94 -13.80
C GLY A 78 -5.74 -42.01 -14.33
N SER A 79 -6.49 -40.94 -14.15
CA SER A 79 -7.59 -40.77 -15.06
C SER A 79 -7.99 -39.33 -15.25
N LYS A 80 -7.48 -38.81 -16.36
CA LYS A 80 -8.23 -37.89 -17.22
C LYS A 80 -9.63 -38.46 -17.61
N THR A 81 -10.01 -39.66 -17.16
CA THR A 81 -11.22 -40.45 -17.45
C THR A 81 -11.84 -41.22 -16.24
N GLY A 82 -11.57 -40.82 -14.98
CA GLY A 82 -11.70 -41.72 -13.80
C GLY A 82 -13.09 -41.84 -13.19
N GLY A 83 -13.72 -42.99 -13.42
CA GLY A 83 -15.09 -43.30 -13.03
C GLY A 83 -16.03 -43.04 -14.19
N GLN A 84 -16.60 -44.11 -14.75
CA GLN A 84 -17.72 -44.04 -15.71
C GLN A 84 -19.00 -43.49 -15.06
N THR A 85 -18.95 -43.20 -13.76
CA THR A 85 -20.06 -42.62 -13.01
C THR A 85 -20.08 -41.09 -13.16
N LYS A 86 -21.29 -40.54 -13.15
CA LYS A 86 -21.49 -39.08 -13.18
C LYS A 86 -20.77 -38.36 -12.02
N SER A 87 -20.70 -39.01 -10.86
CA SER A 87 -20.01 -38.47 -9.68
C SER A 87 -18.50 -38.33 -9.88
N GLY A 88 -17.85 -39.31 -10.53
CA GLY A 88 -16.43 -39.22 -10.85
C GLY A 88 -16.11 -38.09 -11.83
N ALA A 89 -16.99 -37.86 -12.82
CA ALA A 89 -16.87 -36.73 -13.75
C ALA A 89 -17.00 -35.37 -13.05
N ALA A 90 -18.04 -35.20 -12.22
CA ALA A 90 -18.24 -33.98 -11.44
C ALA A 90 -17.05 -33.68 -10.51
N GLN A 91 -16.48 -34.70 -9.88
CA GLN A 91 -15.33 -34.52 -9.00
C GLN A 91 -14.06 -34.09 -9.74
N ARG A 92 -13.82 -34.56 -10.97
CA ARG A 92 -12.70 -34.09 -11.82
C ARG A 92 -12.87 -32.62 -12.20
N GLU A 93 -14.08 -32.22 -12.59
CA GLU A 93 -14.37 -30.83 -12.93
C GLU A 93 -14.16 -29.90 -11.74
N LEU A 94 -14.64 -30.30 -10.55
CA LEU A 94 -14.40 -29.59 -9.30
C LEU A 94 -12.90 -29.48 -9.00
N TYR A 95 -12.16 -30.59 -9.07
CA TYR A 95 -10.72 -30.59 -8.85
C TYR A 95 -9.98 -29.60 -9.77
N HIS A 96 -10.29 -29.62 -11.06
CA HIS A 96 -9.67 -28.72 -12.04
C HIS A 96 -10.02 -27.25 -11.78
N SER A 97 -11.30 -26.97 -11.50
CA SER A 97 -11.78 -25.62 -11.19
C SER A 97 -11.09 -25.05 -9.95
N TRP A 98 -11.08 -25.81 -8.85
CA TRP A 98 -10.44 -25.41 -7.60
C TRP A 98 -8.93 -25.26 -7.73
N THR A 99 -8.27 -26.18 -8.43
CA THR A 99 -6.83 -26.10 -8.70
C THR A 99 -6.51 -24.82 -9.47
N ARG A 100 -7.26 -24.49 -10.51
CA ARG A 100 -7.08 -23.26 -11.30
C ARG A 100 -7.29 -22.02 -10.43
N TYR A 101 -8.38 -21.99 -9.66
CA TYR A 101 -8.71 -20.87 -8.79
C TYR A 101 -7.62 -20.63 -7.74
N LEU A 102 -7.24 -21.66 -6.98
CA LEU A 102 -6.24 -21.56 -5.92
C LEU A 102 -4.85 -21.19 -6.46
N LYS A 103 -4.45 -21.71 -7.62
CA LYS A 103 -3.22 -21.26 -8.29
C LYS A 103 -3.28 -19.78 -8.65
N GLY A 104 -4.41 -19.30 -9.15
CA GLY A 104 -4.64 -17.89 -9.45
C GLY A 104 -4.55 -17.00 -8.21
N VAL A 105 -5.20 -17.39 -7.11
CA VAL A 105 -5.14 -16.66 -5.84
C VAL A 105 -3.71 -16.67 -5.28
N SER A 106 -3.03 -17.82 -5.28
CA SER A 106 -1.63 -17.93 -4.84
C SER A 106 -0.71 -16.99 -5.64
N GLY A 107 -0.92 -16.88 -6.96
CA GLY A 107 -0.20 -15.95 -7.82
C GLY A 107 -0.45 -14.49 -7.43
N LYS A 108 -1.73 -14.11 -7.23
CA LYS A 108 -2.09 -12.76 -6.77
C LYS A 108 -1.48 -12.42 -5.40
N CYS A 109 -1.48 -13.35 -4.46
CA CYS A 109 -0.81 -13.18 -3.18
C CYS A 109 0.70 -12.95 -3.36
N GLY A 110 1.36 -13.69 -4.27
CA GLY A 110 2.76 -13.45 -4.60
C GLY A 110 3.00 -12.04 -5.13
N THR A 111 2.23 -11.62 -6.14
CA THR A 111 2.35 -10.26 -6.69
C THR A 111 2.09 -9.17 -5.65
N LEU A 112 1.13 -9.38 -4.74
CA LEU A 112 0.82 -8.40 -3.70
C LEU A 112 1.90 -8.37 -2.61
N GLN A 113 2.42 -9.53 -2.20
CA GLN A 113 3.58 -9.62 -1.30
C GLN A 113 4.77 -8.80 -1.84
N ASP A 114 5.19 -9.06 -3.08
CA ASP A 114 6.34 -8.38 -3.70
C ASP A 114 6.14 -6.86 -3.75
N ARG A 115 4.91 -6.42 -4.06
CA ARG A 115 4.56 -4.98 -4.11
C ARG A 115 4.59 -4.33 -2.73
N LEU A 116 4.11 -5.00 -1.69
CA LEU A 116 4.12 -4.48 -0.32
C LEU A 116 5.54 -4.39 0.22
N GLU A 117 6.37 -5.40 -0.03
CA GLU A 117 7.79 -5.39 0.36
C GLU A 117 8.52 -4.22 -0.32
N LYS A 118 8.33 -4.05 -1.65
CA LYS A 118 8.92 -2.94 -2.39
C LYS A 118 8.43 -1.57 -1.88
N ALA A 119 7.13 -1.41 -1.65
CA ALA A 119 6.59 -0.15 -1.12
C ALA A 119 7.22 0.19 0.23
N GLY A 120 7.34 -0.79 1.14
CA GLY A 120 7.98 -0.61 2.44
C GLY A 120 9.44 -0.16 2.33
N ASP A 121 10.21 -0.76 1.44
CA ASP A 121 11.61 -0.41 1.22
C ASP A 121 11.79 0.97 0.55
N ASP A 122 10.99 1.29 -0.46
CA ASP A 122 11.07 2.57 -1.17
C ASP A 122 10.68 3.74 -0.26
N HIS A 123 9.61 3.56 0.53
CA HIS A 123 9.19 4.56 1.51
C HIS A 123 10.25 4.77 2.60
N TYR A 124 10.82 3.69 3.15
CA TYR A 124 11.87 3.78 4.16
C TYR A 124 13.11 4.54 3.66
N LYS A 125 13.58 4.24 2.44
CA LYS A 125 14.72 4.92 1.84
C LYS A 125 14.46 6.41 1.63
N ASN A 126 13.24 6.78 1.23
CA ASN A 126 12.87 8.17 1.06
C ASN A 126 12.84 8.93 2.39
N ASP A 127 12.25 8.34 3.44
CA ASP A 127 12.21 8.93 4.78
C ASP A 127 13.62 9.15 5.34
N GLU A 128 14.53 8.16 5.18
CA GLU A 128 15.93 8.28 5.61
C GLU A 128 16.70 9.33 4.80
N ALA A 129 16.53 9.37 3.47
CA ALA A 129 17.17 10.38 2.63
C ALA A 129 16.69 11.80 2.98
N THR A 130 15.40 11.96 3.23
CA THR A 130 14.81 13.23 3.67
C THR A 130 15.38 13.66 5.01
N LYS A 131 15.40 12.76 6.00
CA LYS A 131 16.00 13.03 7.31
C LYS A 131 17.46 13.45 7.18
N HIS A 132 18.27 12.71 6.41
CA HIS A 132 19.68 13.02 6.19
C HIS A 132 19.89 14.39 5.51
N ALA A 133 19.00 14.80 4.59
CA ALA A 133 19.07 16.12 3.97
C ALA A 133 18.80 17.24 4.99
N PHE A 134 17.83 17.05 5.90
CA PHE A 134 17.55 18.01 6.98
C PHE A 134 18.67 18.03 8.04
N ASP A 135 19.21 16.88 8.43
CA ASP A 135 20.34 16.78 9.37
C ASP A 135 21.58 17.52 8.83
N GLN A 136 21.84 17.43 7.52
CA GLN A 136 22.90 18.21 6.87
C GLN A 136 22.61 19.71 6.82
N LEU A 137 21.34 20.11 6.63
CA LEU A 137 20.94 21.51 6.66
C LEU A 137 21.14 22.09 8.07
N ASP A 138 20.65 21.40 9.09
CA ASP A 138 20.82 21.75 10.50
C ASP A 138 22.32 21.91 10.84
N GLY A 139 23.14 20.93 10.43
CA GLY A 139 24.59 20.98 10.56
C GLY A 139 25.24 22.22 9.95
N ARG A 140 24.77 22.67 8.77
CA ARG A 140 25.31 23.83 8.06
C ARG A 140 24.90 25.18 8.65
N TYR A 141 23.76 25.26 9.32
CA TYR A 141 23.21 26.52 9.83
C TYR A 141 23.14 26.56 11.36
N LYS A 142 23.96 25.78 12.06
CA LYS A 142 24.03 25.78 13.54
C LYS A 142 24.36 27.16 14.15
N ASP A 143 25.04 27.99 13.39
CA ASP A 143 25.45 29.35 13.74
C ASP A 143 24.38 30.41 13.45
N THR A 144 23.34 30.04 12.71
CA THR A 144 22.25 30.93 12.34
C THR A 144 21.23 30.98 13.48
N LYS A 145 21.12 32.13 14.15
CA LYS A 145 20.11 32.32 15.20
C LYS A 145 18.70 32.10 14.64
N PRO A 146 17.79 31.42 15.36
CA PRO A 146 16.39 31.31 14.93
C PRO A 146 15.77 32.70 14.78
N VAL A 147 15.42 33.08 13.54
CA VAL A 147 14.79 34.36 13.21
C VAL A 147 13.27 34.18 13.11
N GLY A 148 12.63 33.87 14.23
CA GLY A 148 11.17 33.77 14.31
C GLY A 148 10.70 33.08 15.60
N GLY A 149 9.78 33.71 16.34
CA GLY A 149 9.25 33.18 17.58
C GLY A 149 9.66 33.92 18.86
N GLU A 150 10.11 35.17 18.78
CA GLU A 150 10.03 36.04 19.96
C GLU A 150 8.56 36.35 20.23
N SER A 151 7.95 35.52 21.07
CA SER A 151 6.74 35.85 21.80
C SER A 151 7.02 37.12 22.62
N ARG A 152 6.81 38.29 22.01
CA ARG A 152 6.62 39.51 22.78
C ARG A 152 5.33 39.30 23.56
N GLY A 153 5.49 38.89 24.80
CA GLY A 153 4.41 38.76 25.76
C GLY A 153 3.53 40.00 25.76
N ARG A 154 2.23 39.77 25.67
CA ARG A 154 1.20 40.63 26.23
C ARG A 154 0.32 39.76 27.10
#